data_AF-A0A821LHT8-F1
#
_entry.id   AF-A0A821LHT8-F1
#
_cell.length_a   1.000
_cell.length_b   1.000
_cell.length_c   1.000
_cell.angle_alpha   90.00
_cell.angle_beta   90.00
_cell.angle_gamma   90.00
#
_symmetry.space_group_name_H-M   'P 1'
#
loop_
_entity.id
_entity.type
_entity.pdbx_description
1 polymer ?
#
loop_
_entity_poly.entity_id
_entity_poly.type
_entity_poly.pdbx_seq_one_letter_code
_entity_poly.pdbx_strand_id
1 'polypeptide(L)'
;ANRTRWNSQFQTVKEVVDIPSSILNSILSDLKKNDLILNSKDRKVLAEFVFFFELFNEATVLTQGESYATICLVAPTVLGMLFDLERELGSSTLTLVSLCEALIASIKARFSGLLRYFEIDVRFNTYCRSERFSNVIFLISPLLDARFKLLWLDSLHTLVKLCVVE
;
A
#
# COMPACT_ATOMS: atom_id res chain seq x y z
N ALA A 1 1.40 -18.71 9.96
CA ALA A 1 2.88 -18.73 10.06
C ALA A 1 3.58 -17.43 9.63
N ASN A 2 3.01 -16.57 8.76
CA ASN A 2 3.70 -15.35 8.27
C ASN A 2 3.46 -14.04 9.07
N ARG A 3 2.68 -14.07 10.15
CA ARG A 3 2.21 -12.85 10.85
C ARG A 3 3.36 -12.04 11.49
N THR A 4 4.45 -12.69 11.90
CA THR A 4 5.55 -12.03 12.62
C THR A 4 6.74 -11.65 11.72
N ARG A 5 6.97 -12.38 10.62
CA ARG A 5 8.27 -12.33 9.90
C ARG A 5 8.41 -11.16 8.94
N TRP A 6 7.37 -10.83 8.17
CA TRP A 6 7.43 -9.67 7.27
C TRP A 6 7.38 -8.37 8.09
N ASN A 7 6.57 -8.35 9.15
CA ASN A 7 6.51 -7.24 10.10
C ASN A 7 7.89 -6.97 10.74
N SER A 8 8.64 -7.97 11.19
CA SER A 8 9.96 -7.70 11.81
C SER A 8 10.96 -7.04 10.86
N GLN A 9 10.99 -7.45 9.59
CA GLN A 9 11.90 -6.86 8.60
C GLN A 9 11.47 -5.45 8.23
N PHE A 10 10.18 -5.24 8.00
CA PHE A 10 9.60 -3.93 7.75
C PHE A 10 9.87 -2.96 8.91
N GLN A 11 9.58 -3.37 10.15
CA GLN A 11 9.83 -2.56 11.34
C GLN A 11 11.31 -2.22 11.48
N THR A 12 12.22 -3.17 11.22
CA THR A 12 13.66 -2.89 11.26
C THR A 12 14.05 -1.78 10.26
N VAL A 13 13.56 -1.86 9.02
CA VAL A 13 13.84 -0.84 8.00
C VAL A 13 13.23 0.50 8.37
N LYS A 14 12.00 0.51 8.90
CA LYS A 14 11.32 1.72 9.38
C LYS A 14 12.13 2.42 10.47
N GLU A 15 12.53 1.70 11.50
CA GLU A 15 13.36 2.24 12.58
C GLU A 15 14.70 2.79 12.07
N VAL A 16 15.35 2.09 11.13
CA VAL A 16 16.61 2.58 10.51
C VAL A 16 16.40 3.88 9.74
N VAL A 17 15.28 4.02 9.02
CA VAL A 17 14.94 5.24 8.29
C VAL A 17 14.65 6.40 9.25
N ASP A 18 14.01 6.13 10.39
CA ASP A 18 13.64 7.15 11.38
C ASP A 18 14.86 7.71 12.13
N ILE A 19 15.95 6.95 12.27
CA ILE A 19 17.20 7.44 12.88
C ILE A 19 17.79 8.58 12.01
N PRO A 20 18.14 9.75 12.59
CA PRO A 20 18.79 10.82 11.86
C PRO A 20 20.10 10.36 11.20
N SER A 21 20.29 10.72 9.92
CA SER A 21 21.43 10.26 9.13
C SER A 21 22.79 10.65 9.72
N SER A 22 22.88 11.81 10.38
CA SER A 22 24.09 12.26 11.07
C SER A 22 24.47 11.33 12.23
N ILE A 23 23.48 10.87 12.99
CA ILE A 23 23.69 9.98 14.14
C ILE A 23 24.05 8.59 13.64
N LEU A 24 23.27 8.03 12.72
CA LEU A 24 23.50 6.69 12.19
C LEU A 24 24.88 6.58 11.53
N ASN A 25 25.23 7.54 10.66
CA ASN A 25 26.50 7.52 9.95
C ASN A 25 27.69 7.78 10.88
N SER A 26 27.53 8.56 11.95
CA SER A 26 28.57 8.71 12.99
C SER A 26 28.84 7.40 13.70
N ILE A 27 27.78 6.71 14.17
CA ILE A 27 27.90 5.42 14.87
C ILE A 27 28.56 4.38 13.96
N LEU A 28 28.15 4.30 12.69
CA LEU A 28 28.74 3.37 11.73
C LEU A 28 30.22 3.67 11.45
N SER A 29 30.58 4.96 11.41
CA SER A 29 31.96 5.41 11.25
C SER A 29 32.82 5.02 12.46
N ASP A 30 32.31 5.23 13.68
CA ASP A 30 32.98 4.84 14.94
C ASP A 30 33.19 3.33 15.04
N LEU A 31 32.22 2.55 14.54
CA LEU A 31 32.30 1.09 14.45
C LEU A 31 33.12 0.57 13.26
N LYS A 32 33.71 1.47 12.45
CA LYS A 32 34.48 1.15 11.22
C LYS A 32 33.67 0.35 10.19
N LYS A 33 32.36 0.55 10.12
CA LYS A 33 31.41 -0.06 9.20
C LYS A 33 31.05 0.89 8.05
N ASN A 34 32.08 1.34 7.35
CA ASN A 34 31.94 2.36 6.31
C ASN A 34 31.12 1.89 5.09
N ASP A 35 31.05 0.58 4.87
CA ASP A 35 30.26 -0.08 3.83
C ASP A 35 28.74 0.00 4.08
N LEU A 36 28.33 0.28 5.32
CA LEU A 36 26.92 0.39 5.72
C LEU A 36 26.42 1.84 5.79
N ILE A 37 27.29 2.82 5.49
CA ILE A 37 26.93 4.24 5.52
C ILE A 37 25.94 4.53 4.39
N LEU A 38 24.75 4.99 4.76
CA LEU A 38 23.69 5.30 3.81
C LEU A 38 23.87 6.71 3.26
N ASN A 39 23.90 6.82 1.93
CA ASN A 39 23.86 8.12 1.26
C ASN A 39 22.41 8.63 1.13
N SER A 40 22.24 9.84 0.60
CA SER A 40 20.91 10.46 0.42
C SER A 40 19.99 9.65 -0.50
N LYS A 41 20.54 9.00 -1.53
CA LYS A 41 19.79 8.17 -2.47
C LYS A 41 19.32 6.87 -1.80
N ASP A 42 20.19 6.21 -1.04
CA ASP A 42 19.83 4.97 -0.33
C ASP A 42 18.71 5.25 0.68
N ARG A 43 18.81 6.35 1.42
CA ARG A 43 17.80 6.75 2.40
C ARG A 43 16.48 7.12 1.74
N LYS A 44 16.52 7.76 0.56
CA LYS A 44 15.31 8.03 -0.24
C LYS A 44 14.63 6.72 -0.67
N VAL A 45 15.40 5.76 -1.19
CA VAL A 45 14.88 4.44 -1.58
C VAL A 45 14.26 3.71 -0.38
N LEU A 46 14.91 3.73 0.78
CA LEU A 46 14.37 3.12 1.99
C LEU A 46 13.11 3.84 2.49
N ALA A 47 13.04 5.17 2.38
CA ALA A 47 11.84 5.92 2.74
C ALA A 47 10.65 5.59 1.83
N GLU A 48 10.88 5.50 0.51
CA GLU A 48 9.84 5.07 -0.45
C GLU A 48 9.39 3.62 -0.17
N PHE A 49 10.33 2.73 0.16
CA PHE A 49 10.01 1.36 0.59
C PHE A 49 9.14 1.36 1.86
N VAL A 50 9.51 2.13 2.88
CA VAL A 50 8.74 2.22 4.13
C VAL A 50 7.34 2.73 3.85
N PHE A 51 7.19 3.79 3.05
CA PHE A 51 5.90 4.33 2.65
C PHE A 51 4.99 3.26 2.03
N PHE A 52 5.49 2.53 1.01
CA PHE A 52 4.69 1.51 0.35
C PHE A 52 4.27 0.38 1.27
N PHE A 53 5.18 -0.13 2.10
CA PHE A 53 4.88 -1.24 2.99
C PHE A 53 4.05 -0.84 4.21
N GLU A 54 4.08 0.44 4.62
CA GLU A 54 3.19 0.96 5.66
C GLU A 54 1.71 0.86 5.26
N LEU A 55 1.38 1.16 3.99
CA LEU A 55 0.01 1.00 3.48
C LEU A 55 -0.54 -0.41 3.73
N PHE A 56 0.29 -1.44 3.48
CA PHE A 56 -0.08 -2.83 3.73
C PHE A 56 -0.07 -3.21 5.21
N ASN A 57 0.81 -2.60 6.01
CA ASN A 57 0.86 -2.80 7.44
C ASN A 57 -0.42 -2.26 8.10
N GLU A 58 -0.81 -1.03 7.79
CA GLU A 58 -2.06 -0.41 8.23
C GLU A 58 -3.27 -1.24 7.81
N ALA A 59 -3.35 -1.64 6.53
CA ALA A 59 -4.41 -2.51 6.05
C ALA A 59 -4.48 -3.84 6.81
N THR A 60 -3.33 -4.42 7.15
CA THR A 60 -3.24 -5.66 7.93
C THR A 60 -3.73 -5.46 9.35
N VAL A 61 -3.32 -4.38 10.02
CA VAL A 61 -3.75 -4.06 11.38
C VAL A 61 -5.25 -3.80 11.43
N LEU A 62 -5.79 -3.04 10.48
CA LEU A 62 -7.21 -2.71 10.39
C LEU A 62 -8.08 -3.95 10.09
N THR A 63 -7.61 -4.90 9.29
CA THR A 63 -8.41 -6.06 8.89
C THR A 63 -8.26 -7.28 9.80
N GLN A 64 -7.33 -7.24 10.77
CA GLN A 64 -7.14 -8.28 11.78
C GLN A 64 -7.94 -8.05 13.08
N GLY A 65 -8.82 -7.06 13.12
CA GLY A 65 -9.70 -6.84 14.27
C GLY A 65 -10.62 -8.02 14.55
N GLU A 66 -10.58 -8.54 15.78
CA GLU A 66 -11.52 -9.59 16.24
C GLU A 66 -12.71 -9.00 17.02
N SER A 67 -12.59 -7.76 17.49
CA SER A 67 -13.60 -7.06 18.30
C SER A 67 -14.59 -6.21 17.49
N TYR A 68 -14.43 -6.13 16.17
CA TYR A 68 -15.30 -5.36 15.29
C TYR A 68 -15.42 -6.02 13.92
N ALA A 69 -16.47 -5.67 13.16
CA ALA A 69 -16.63 -6.15 11.79
C ALA A 69 -15.51 -5.58 10.90
N THR A 70 -14.71 -6.45 10.29
CA THR A 70 -13.60 -6.06 9.40
C THR A 70 -13.99 -6.09 7.92
N ILE A 71 -15.10 -6.76 7.57
CA ILE A 71 -15.55 -6.90 6.18
C ILE A 71 -15.89 -5.55 5.53
N CYS A 72 -16.45 -4.62 6.32
CA CYS A 72 -16.75 -3.25 5.89
C CYS A 72 -15.51 -2.39 5.62
N LEU A 73 -14.33 -2.83 6.06
CA LEU A 73 -13.07 -2.12 5.85
C LEU A 73 -12.40 -2.50 4.53
N VAL A 74 -12.73 -3.67 3.97
CA VAL A 74 -12.02 -4.24 2.82
C VAL A 74 -12.06 -3.29 1.62
N ALA A 75 -13.23 -2.82 1.21
CA ALA A 75 -13.31 -1.96 0.04
C ALA A 75 -12.69 -0.57 0.23
N PRO A 76 -12.99 0.17 1.33
CA PRO A 76 -12.30 1.43 1.63
C PRO A 76 -10.78 1.30 1.66
N THR A 77 -10.26 0.27 2.33
CA THR A 77 -8.81 0.05 2.47
C THR A 77 -8.16 -0.27 1.12
N VAL A 78 -8.77 -1.15 0.31
CA VAL A 78 -8.23 -1.50 -1.03
C VAL A 78 -8.21 -0.28 -1.95
N LEU A 79 -9.29 0.50 -1.97
CA LEU A 79 -9.37 1.70 -2.80
C LEU A 79 -8.41 2.79 -2.33
N GLY A 80 -8.27 2.99 -1.01
CA GLY A 80 -7.30 3.92 -0.44
C GLY A 80 -5.86 3.57 -0.81
N MET A 81 -5.46 2.30 -0.61
CA MET A 81 -4.13 1.84 -1.00
C MET A 81 -3.87 2.03 -2.50
N LEU A 82 -4.86 1.68 -3.34
CA LEU A 82 -4.72 1.83 -4.78
C LEU A 82 -4.59 3.30 -5.17
N PHE A 83 -5.38 4.18 -4.56
CA PHE A 83 -5.30 5.63 -4.76
C PHE A 83 -3.93 6.19 -4.40
N ASP A 84 -3.41 5.82 -3.22
CA ASP A 84 -2.10 6.30 -2.76
C ASP A 84 -0.97 5.83 -3.68
N LEU A 85 -1.01 4.57 -4.13
CA LEU A 85 0.00 4.05 -5.06
C LEU A 85 -0.07 4.69 -6.45
N GLU A 86 -1.26 4.87 -7.01
CA GLU A 86 -1.44 5.53 -8.32
C GLU A 86 -1.01 7.02 -8.24
N ARG A 87 -1.29 7.69 -7.11
CA ARG A 87 -0.81 9.05 -6.86
C ARG A 87 0.72 9.12 -6.82
N GLU A 88 1.37 8.21 -6.10
CA GLU A 88 2.84 8.18 -6.04
C GLU A 88 3.46 7.80 -7.39
N LEU A 89 2.83 6.92 -8.18
CA LEU A 89 3.30 6.59 -9.52
C LEU A 89 3.30 7.81 -10.45
N GLY A 90 2.33 8.72 -10.29
CA GLY A 90 2.29 9.99 -11.00
C GLY A 90 3.33 11.02 -10.54
N SER A 91 4.05 10.77 -9.44
CA SER A 91 5.07 11.66 -8.92
C SER A 91 6.39 11.54 -9.68
N SER A 92 6.91 12.67 -10.19
CA SER A 92 8.20 12.72 -10.89
C SER A 92 9.41 12.41 -9.99
N THR A 93 9.20 12.36 -8.68
CA THR A 93 10.26 12.08 -7.70
C THR A 93 10.36 10.61 -7.33
N LEU A 94 9.48 9.74 -7.80
CA LEU A 94 9.48 8.33 -7.40
C LEU A 94 10.73 7.60 -7.94
N THR A 95 11.47 6.93 -7.06
CA THR A 95 12.66 6.15 -7.41
C THR A 95 12.30 4.67 -7.64
N LEU A 96 11.42 4.11 -6.81
CA LEU A 96 10.98 2.72 -6.83
C LEU A 96 9.77 2.48 -7.75
N VAL A 97 9.84 2.98 -8.99
CA VAL A 97 8.74 2.91 -9.98
C VAL A 97 8.27 1.47 -10.22
N SER A 98 9.20 0.56 -10.53
CA SER A 98 8.87 -0.84 -10.84
C SER A 98 8.26 -1.59 -9.67
N LEU A 99 8.64 -1.25 -8.44
CA LEU A 99 8.01 -1.80 -7.24
C LEU A 99 6.58 -1.29 -7.11
N CYS A 100 6.37 0.02 -7.29
CA CYS A 100 5.04 0.63 -7.24
C CYS A 100 4.10 -0.01 -8.28
N GLU A 101 4.54 -0.14 -9.53
CA GLU A 101 3.79 -0.80 -10.60
C GLU A 101 3.45 -2.26 -10.25
N ALA A 102 4.42 -3.01 -9.71
CA ALA A 102 4.21 -4.39 -9.29
C ALA A 102 3.20 -4.50 -8.13
N LEU A 103 3.22 -3.57 -7.18
CA LEU A 103 2.27 -3.51 -6.07
C LEU A 103 0.85 -3.18 -6.57
N ILE A 104 0.72 -2.19 -7.45
CA ILE A 104 -0.55 -1.83 -8.12
C ILE A 104 -1.10 -3.05 -8.87
N ALA A 105 -0.28 -3.71 -9.69
CA ALA A 105 -0.67 -4.90 -10.43
C ALA A 105 -1.11 -6.04 -9.50
N SER A 106 -0.40 -6.25 -8.38
CA SER A 106 -0.75 -7.25 -7.36
C SER A 106 -2.09 -6.97 -6.68
N ILE A 107 -2.38 -5.70 -6.35
CA ILE A 107 -3.68 -5.28 -5.80
C ILE A 107 -4.78 -5.49 -6.84
N LYS A 108 -4.60 -4.97 -8.06
CA LYS A 108 -5.55 -5.10 -9.18
C LYS A 108 -5.89 -6.58 -9.46
N ALA A 109 -4.89 -7.46 -9.48
CA ALA A 109 -5.10 -8.90 -9.67
C ALA A 109 -5.84 -9.57 -8.52
N ARG A 110 -5.46 -9.27 -7.27
CA ARG A 110 -6.05 -9.93 -6.10
C ARG A 110 -7.49 -9.48 -5.81
N PHE A 111 -7.79 -8.20 -6.05
CA PHE A 111 -9.09 -7.59 -5.77
C PHE A 111 -9.91 -7.33 -7.03
N SER A 112 -9.62 -8.03 -8.13
CA SER A 112 -10.28 -7.84 -9.43
C SER A 112 -11.80 -8.00 -9.38
N GLY A 113 -12.33 -8.87 -8.49
CA GLY A 113 -13.76 -9.05 -8.32
C GLY A 113 -14.43 -7.83 -7.69
N LEU A 114 -13.74 -7.18 -6.74
CA LEU A 114 -14.22 -5.98 -6.07
C LEU A 114 -14.13 -4.76 -6.99
N LEU A 115 -12.98 -4.58 -7.64
CA LEU A 115 -12.71 -3.40 -8.49
C LEU A 115 -13.66 -3.32 -9.70
N ARG A 116 -14.20 -4.45 -10.15
CA ARG A 116 -15.22 -4.49 -11.22
C ARG A 116 -16.51 -3.73 -10.86
N TYR A 117 -16.88 -3.66 -9.58
CA TYR A 117 -18.05 -2.88 -9.17
C TYR A 117 -17.87 -1.37 -9.32
N PHE A 118 -16.64 -0.93 -9.51
CA PHE A 118 -16.24 0.46 -9.53
C PHE A 118 -15.76 0.94 -10.90
N GLU A 119 -15.85 0.08 -11.92
CA GLU A 119 -15.39 0.37 -13.29
C GLU A 119 -13.92 0.82 -13.38
N ILE A 120 -13.10 0.48 -12.38
CA ILE A 120 -11.66 0.75 -12.41
C ILE A 120 -11.03 -0.17 -13.45
N ASP A 121 -10.35 0.40 -14.46
CA ASP A 121 -9.73 -0.38 -15.54
C ASP A 121 -8.69 -1.34 -14.96
N VAL A 122 -9.01 -2.63 -15.08
CA VAL A 122 -8.13 -3.71 -14.71
C VAL A 122 -7.57 -4.31 -15.99
N ARG A 123 -6.56 -3.63 -16.57
CA ARG A 123 -5.80 -4.14 -17.72
C ARG A 123 -5.13 -5.45 -17.34
N PHE A 124 -5.78 -6.56 -17.66
CA PHE A 124 -5.26 -7.88 -17.41
C PHE A 124 -4.59 -8.46 -18.65
N ASN A 125 -3.43 -9.07 -18.44
CA ASN A 125 -3.07 -10.26 -19.23
C ASN A 125 -4.05 -11.37 -18.81
N THR A 126 -4.76 -11.97 -19.76
CA THR A 126 -6.01 -12.76 -19.64
C THR A 126 -6.00 -13.96 -18.70
N TYR A 127 -4.87 -14.25 -18.03
CA TYR A 127 -4.62 -15.45 -17.22
C TYR A 127 -4.90 -15.32 -15.72
N CYS A 128 -5.26 -14.14 -15.20
CA CYS A 128 -5.43 -13.94 -13.75
C CYS A 128 -6.80 -13.33 -13.36
N ARG A 129 -7.89 -13.84 -13.92
CA ARG A 129 -9.24 -13.55 -13.40
C ARG A 129 -9.43 -14.27 -12.06
N SER A 130 -9.12 -13.60 -10.96
CA SER A 130 -9.47 -14.10 -9.64
C SER A 130 -10.93 -13.80 -9.33
N GLU A 131 -11.73 -14.82 -8.99
CA GLU A 131 -13.08 -14.64 -8.44
C GLU A 131 -13.06 -14.14 -6.98
N ARG A 132 -11.87 -13.94 -6.40
CA ARG A 132 -11.73 -13.41 -5.04
C ARG A 132 -12.31 -12.01 -4.94
N PHE A 133 -12.97 -11.74 -3.82
CA PHE A 133 -13.62 -10.47 -3.51
C PHE A 133 -14.70 -10.04 -4.51
N SER A 134 -15.25 -10.98 -5.30
CA SER A 134 -16.37 -10.73 -6.23
C SER A 134 -17.74 -10.72 -5.55
N ASN A 135 -17.82 -10.99 -4.25
CA ASN A 135 -19.09 -10.98 -3.54
C ASN A 135 -19.51 -9.53 -3.24
N VAL A 136 -20.75 -9.18 -3.59
CA VAL A 136 -21.34 -7.86 -3.36
C VAL A 136 -21.32 -7.42 -1.89
N ILE A 137 -21.15 -8.33 -0.94
CA ILE A 137 -21.01 -8.00 0.48
C ILE A 137 -19.83 -7.05 0.74
N PHE A 138 -18.76 -7.12 -0.05
CA PHE A 138 -17.61 -6.19 0.07
C PHE A 138 -17.97 -4.76 -0.38
N LEU A 139 -18.99 -4.60 -1.22
CA LEU A 139 -19.53 -3.31 -1.63
C LEU A 139 -20.57 -2.77 -0.63
N ILE A 140 -21.43 -3.65 -0.10
CA ILE A 140 -22.53 -3.25 0.78
C ILE A 140 -22.07 -3.01 2.22
N SER A 141 -21.16 -3.84 2.74
CA SER A 141 -20.78 -3.75 4.15
C SER A 141 -20.16 -2.41 4.58
N PRO A 142 -19.36 -1.69 3.77
CA PRO A 142 -18.91 -0.34 4.12
C PRO A 142 -20.06 0.66 4.26
N LEU A 143 -21.15 0.50 3.49
CA LEU A 143 -22.33 1.37 3.55
C LEU A 143 -23.10 1.20 4.87
N LEU A 144 -23.05 0.01 5.45
CA LEU A 144 -23.69 -0.32 6.73
C LEU A 144 -22.87 0.16 7.93
N ASP A 145 -21.63 0.60 7.71
CA ASP A 145 -20.76 1.12 8.74
C ASP A 145 -20.85 2.65 8.83
N ALA A 146 -21.41 3.13 9.94
CA ALA A 146 -21.61 4.55 10.19
C ALA A 146 -20.32 5.38 10.20
N ARG A 147 -19.15 4.74 10.34
CA ARG A 147 -17.83 5.39 10.28
C ARG A 147 -17.48 5.84 8.87
N PHE A 148 -17.86 5.06 7.85
CA PHE A 148 -17.49 5.32 6.46
C PHE A 148 -18.60 6.01 5.67
N LYS A 149 -19.88 5.64 5.91
CA LYS A 149 -21.02 6.11 5.11
C LYS A 149 -20.71 6.02 3.61
N LEU A 150 -20.66 7.17 2.91
CA LEU A 150 -20.29 7.29 1.49
C LEU A 150 -18.93 7.97 1.26
N LEU A 151 -18.21 8.38 2.32
CA LEU A 151 -16.98 9.19 2.21
C LEU A 151 -15.84 8.45 1.51
N TRP A 152 -15.83 7.13 1.58
CA TRP A 152 -14.84 6.29 0.91
C TRP A 152 -15.03 6.24 -0.63
N LEU A 153 -16.17 6.73 -1.14
CA LEU A 153 -16.42 6.89 -2.58
C LEU A 153 -15.80 8.18 -3.14
N ASP A 154 -15.41 9.14 -2.31
CA ASP A 154 -14.71 10.35 -2.79
C ASP A 154 -13.33 10.01 -3.37
N SER A 155 -12.65 9.04 -2.74
CA SER A 155 -11.40 8.45 -3.26
C SER A 155 -11.63 7.79 -4.61
N LEU A 156 -12.81 7.22 -4.86
CA LEU A 156 -13.18 6.58 -6.13
C LEU A 156 -13.20 7.58 -7.27
N HIS A 157 -13.87 8.72 -7.07
CA HIS A 157 -13.98 9.75 -8.09
C HIS A 157 -12.62 10.32 -8.47
N THR A 158 -11.71 10.43 -7.50
CA THR A 158 -10.33 10.88 -7.76
C THR A 158 -9.49 9.78 -8.43
N LEU A 159 -9.67 8.52 -8.06
CA LEU A 159 -8.97 7.39 -8.67
C LEU A 159 -9.39 7.18 -10.13
N VAL A 160 -10.69 7.31 -10.44
CA VAL A 160 -11.17 7.31 -11.83
C VAL A 160 -10.52 8.44 -12.63
N LYS A 161 -10.38 9.63 -12.07
CA LYS A 161 -9.65 10.73 -12.74
C LYS A 161 -8.19 10.39 -13.00
N LEU A 162 -7.49 9.82 -12.02
CA LEU A 162 -6.08 9.44 -12.18
C LEU A 162 -5.89 8.34 -13.22
N CYS A 163 -6.82 7.38 -13.33
CA CYS A 163 -6.75 6.30 -14.31
C CYS A 163 -7.23 6.69 -15.73
N VAL A 164 -7.94 7.81 -15.90
CA VAL A 164 -8.50 8.28 -17.19
C VAL A 164 -7.61 9.33 -17.87
N VAL A 165 -6.48 9.71 -17.28
CA VAL A 165 -5.46 10.50 -17.98
C VAL A 165 -4.66 9.57 -18.91
N GLU A 166 -5.24 9.27 -20.08
CA GLU A 166 -4.52 8.89 -21.30
C GLU A 166 -4.41 10.09 -22.25
#